data_AF-A0A2G7LYE1-F1
#
_entry.id   AF-A0A2G7LYE1-F1
#
_cell.length_a   1.000
_cell.length_b   1.000
_cell.length_c   1.000
_cell.angle_alpha   90.00
_cell.angle_beta   90.00
_cell.angle_gamma   90.00
#
_symmetry.space_group_name_H-M   'P 1'
#
loop_
_entity.id
_entity.type
_entity.pdbx_description
1 polymer ?
#
loop_
_entity_poly.entity_id
_entity_poly.type
_entity_poly.pdbx_seq_one_letter_code
_entity_poly.pdbx_strand_id
1 'polypeptide(L)' 'MKKVLEYIHVTYHYESREERDEHVAQMEAEGWEGSGQIKETASLHTGESVYCGKFVKYNPFIK' A
#
# COMPACT_ATOMS: atom_id res chain seq x y z
N MET A 1 -26.32 -15.05 -6.75
CA MET A 1 -25.71 -13.76 -7.16
C MET A 1 -24.23 -13.79 -6.80
N LYS A 2 -23.32 -13.46 -7.73
CA LYS A 2 -21.90 -13.28 -7.40
C LYS A 2 -21.78 -11.97 -6.62
N LYS A 3 -21.22 -12.02 -5.40
CA LYS A 3 -20.86 -10.81 -4.66
C LYS A 3 -19.71 -10.15 -5.40
N VAL A 4 -19.93 -8.96 -5.94
CA VAL A 4 -18.85 -8.10 -6.43
C VAL A 4 -18.19 -7.52 -5.18
N LEU A 5 -16.89 -7.77 -5.01
CA LEU A 5 -16.10 -7.18 -3.93
C LEU A 5 -15.30 -6.03 -4.53
N GLU A 6 -15.40 -4.85 -3.93
CA GLU A 6 -14.58 -3.71 -4.31
C GLU A 6 -13.41 -3.55 -3.34
N TYR A 7 -12.24 -3.27 -3.90
CA TYR A 7 -11.01 -3.04 -3.16
C TYR A 7 -10.44 -1.68 -3.55
N ILE A 8 -10.00 -0.93 -2.55
CA ILE A 8 -9.23 0.30 -2.76
C ILE A 8 -7.76 -0.07 -2.76
N HIS A 9 -7.04 0.35 -3.79
CA HIS A 9 -5.60 0.18 -3.92
C HIS A 9 -4.92 1.54 -3.83
N VAL A 10 -3.96 1.66 -2.91
CA VAL A 10 -3.14 2.87 -2.76
C VAL A 10 -1.66 2.50 -2.78
N THR A 11 -0.86 3.36 -3.41
CA THR A 11 0.59 3.21 -3.48
C THR A 11 1.24 4.51 -3.02
N TYR A 12 2.15 4.39 -2.06
CA TYR A 12 2.92 5.49 -1.52
C TYR A 12 4.40 5.31 -1.86
N HIS A 13 5.08 6.42 -2.06
CA HIS A 13 6.54 6.51 -2.13
C HIS A 13 7.03 7.19 -0.86
N TYR A 14 8.18 6.76 -0.36
CA TYR A 14 8.80 7.30 0.84
C TYR A 14 10.23 7.73 0.57
N GLU A 15 10.68 8.75 1.29
CA GLU A 15 12.05 9.25 1.18
C GLU A 15 13.02 8.41 2.02
N SER A 16 12.51 7.69 3.03
CA SER A 16 13.32 6.87 3.93
C SER A 16 12.62 5.56 4.33
N ARG A 17 13.41 4.66 4.90
CA ARG A 17 12.89 3.40 5.47
C ARG A 17 12.05 3.67 6.73
N GLU A 18 12.49 4.60 7.56
CA GLU A 18 11.87 4.94 8.84
C GLU A 18 10.46 5.50 8.63
N GLU A 19 10.30 6.45 7.70
CA GLU A 19 8.99 7.01 7.31
C GLU A 19 8.06 5.91 6.79
N ARG A 20 8.59 5.00 5.97
CA ARG A 20 7.84 3.85 5.47
C ARG A 20 7.35 2.96 6.61
N ASP A 21 8.23 2.63 7.55
CA ASP A 21 7.90 1.70 8.64
C ASP A 21 6.86 2.30 9.59
N GLU A 22 6.95 3.62 9.86
CA GLU A 22 5.94 4.35 10.62
C GLU A 22 4.57 4.35 9.92
N HIS A 23 4.53 4.68 8.63
CA HIS A 23 3.26 4.74 7.89
C HIS A 23 2.63 3.34 7.72
N VAL A 24 3.44 2.30 7.52
CA VAL A 24 2.94 0.90 7.47
C VAL A 24 2.21 0.54 8.76
N ALA A 25 2.80 0.86 9.92
CA ALA A 25 2.17 0.59 11.21
C ALA A 25 0.83 1.34 11.37
N GLN A 26 0.74 2.57 10.89
CA GLN A 26 -0.51 3.34 10.88
C GLN A 26 -1.58 2.70 9.98
N MET A 27 -1.20 2.32 8.75
CA MET A 27 -2.10 1.69 7.79
C MET A 27 -2.63 0.34 8.29
N GLU A 28 -1.77 -0.49 8.90
CA GLU A 28 -2.17 -1.75 9.52
C GLU A 28 -3.14 -1.54 10.68
N ALA A 29 -2.90 -0.52 11.53
CA ALA A 29 -3.81 -0.16 12.62
C ALA A 29 -5.19 0.31 12.12
N GLU A 30 -5.25 0.90 10.93
CA GLU A 30 -6.50 1.29 10.26
C GLU A 30 -7.18 0.13 9.51
N GLY A 31 -6.59 -1.07 9.53
CA GLY A 31 -7.14 -2.27 8.88
C GLY A 31 -6.89 -2.31 7.37
N TRP A 32 -5.84 -1.66 6.89
CA TRP A 32 -5.32 -1.91 5.55
C TRP A 32 -4.42 -3.14 5.54
N GLU A 33 -4.46 -3.89 4.45
CA GLU A 33 -3.58 -5.04 4.24
C GLU A 33 -2.41 -4.66 3.32
N GLY A 34 -1.19 -4.93 3.78
CA GLY A 34 0.03 -4.77 2.98
C GLY A 34 0.13 -5.85 1.90
N SER A 35 0.30 -5.47 0.65
CA SER A 35 0.36 -6.42 -0.49
C SER A 35 1.69 -7.17 -0.65
N GLY A 36 2.52 -7.25 0.39
CA GLY A 36 3.87 -7.86 0.34
C GLY A 36 4.91 -7.11 -0.49
N GLN A 37 4.52 -6.00 -1.13
CA GLN A 37 5.39 -5.06 -1.87
C GLN A 37 5.85 -3.88 -1.01
N ILE A 38 5.85 -4.03 0.31
CA ILE A 38 6.47 -3.10 1.25
C ILE A 38 7.99 -3.33 1.18
N LYS A 39 8.65 -2.77 0.17
CA LYS A 39 10.06 -3.02 -0.17
C LYS A 39 10.70 -1.79 -0.83
N GLU A 40 12.03 -1.79 -0.88
CA GLU A 40 12.77 -1.04 -1.90
C GLU A 40 12.44 -1.61 -3.28
N THR A 41 12.12 -0.75 -4.22
CA THR A 41 11.92 -1.10 -5.62
C THR A 41 12.62 -0.08 -6.50
N ALA A 42 12.91 -0.43 -7.76
CA ALA A 42 13.44 0.53 -8.70
C ALA A 42 12.28 1.35 -9.30
N SER A 43 12.37 2.67 -9.23
CA SER A 43 11.48 3.57 -9.96
C SER A 43 11.59 3.28 -11.45
N LEU A 44 10.46 2.98 -12.11
CA LEU A 44 10.45 2.76 -13.56
C LEU A 44 10.70 4.07 -14.35
N HIS A 45 10.58 5.23 -13.71
CA HIS A 45 10.78 6.54 -14.36
C HIS A 45 12.22 7.05 -14.21
N THR A 46 12.84 6.83 -13.05
CA THR A 46 14.18 7.37 -12.73
C THR A 46 15.26 6.28 -12.66
N GLY A 47 14.88 5.01 -12.51
CA GLY A 47 15.81 3.90 -12.30
C GLY A 47 16.40 3.82 -10.89
N GLU A 48 16.08 4.78 -10.03
CA GLU A 48 16.61 4.86 -8.66
C GLU A 48 15.86 3.92 -7.70
N SER A 49 16.55 3.50 -6.63
CA SER A 49 15.90 2.75 -5.55
C SER A 49 14.97 3.68 -4.77
N VAL A 50 13.71 3.30 -4.67
CA VAL A 50 12.67 4.02 -3.92
C VAL A 50 12.01 3.08 -2.93
N TYR A 51 11.68 3.59 -1.75
CA TYR A 51 10.83 2.89 -0.81
C TYR A 51 9.38 3.04 -1.23
N CYS A 52 8.65 1.94 -1.37
CA CYS A 52 7.23 2.00 -1.69
C CYS A 52 6.39 1.10 -0.77
N GLY A 53 5.15 1.53 -0.54
CA GLY A 53 4.16 0.80 0.24
C GLY A 53 2.88 0.69 -0.57
N LYS A 54 2.41 -0.54 -0.78
CA LYS A 54 1.18 -0.82 -1.51
C LYS A 54 0.17 -1.49 -0.60
N PHE A 55 -0.95 -0.82 -0.41
CA PHE A 55 -1.98 -1.24 0.52
C PHE A 55 -3.30 -1.46 -0.19
N VAL A 56 -4.04 -2.42 0.35
CA VAL A 56 -5.36 -2.79 -0.12
C VAL A 56 -6.33 -2.76 1.06
N LYS A 57 -7.53 -2.21 0.84
CA LYS A 57 -8.60 -2.29 1.83
C LYS A 57 -9.91 -2.59 1.13
N TYR A 58 -10.66 -3.52 1.71
CA TYR A 58 -12.00 -3.83 1.24
C TYR A 58 -12.91 -2.61 1.42
N ASN A 59 -13.67 -2.25 0.38
CA ASN A 59 -14.67 -1.19 0.46
C ASN A 59 -16.03 -1.80 0.88
N PRO A 60 -16.49 -1.61 2.13
CA PRO A 60 -17.72 -2.23 2.60
C PRO A 60 -19.00 -1.51 2.14
N PHE A 61 -18.88 -0.37 1.44
CA PHE A 61 -20.00 0.53 1.18
C PHE A 61 -20.76 0.28 -0.12
N ILE A 62 -20.34 -0.69 -0.95
CA ILE A 62 -21.08 -1.09 -2.14
C ILE A 62 -21.82 -2.41 -1.86
N LYS A 63 -23.15 -2.32 -1.74
CA LYS A 63 -24.08 -3.44 -1.58
C LYS A 63 -24.82 -3.73 -2.88
#